data_AF-A0A957ZRL2-F1
#
_entry.id   AF-A0A957ZRL2-F1
#
_cell.length_a   1.000
_cell.length_b   1.000
_cell.length_c   1.000
_cell.angle_alpha   90.00
_cell.angle_beta   90.00
_cell.angle_gamma   90.00
#
_symmetry.space_group_name_H-M   'P 1'
#
loop_
_entity.id
_entity.type
_entity.pdbx_description
1 polymer ?
#
loop_
_entity_poly.entity_id
_entity_poly.type
_entity_poly.pdbx_seq_one_letter_code
_entity_poly.pdbx_strand_id
1 'polypeptide(L)'
;MRSRQFRQYQILAIVVGLISFGLLSLFTPLNAYVLWLLALSLVTFLLYGLDKAEAKRRGRSAQNRVPKLLLHLLALLGGFIGGWGGMFIFWHKIRQLEFWAVLIASTLLHWGISRFF
;
A
#
# COMPACT_ATOMS: atom_id res chain seq x y z
N MET A 1 -11.17 18.45 -10.68
CA MET A 1 -11.66 17.07 -10.85
C MET A 1 -10.77 15.97 -10.23
N ARG A 2 -9.67 16.29 -9.50
CA ARG A 2 -8.73 15.31 -8.87
C ARG A 2 -9.21 14.72 -7.53
N SER A 3 -10.17 15.35 -6.85
CA SER A 3 -10.62 14.99 -5.48
C SER A 3 -11.53 13.76 -5.40
N ARG A 4 -12.32 13.48 -6.44
CA ARG A 4 -13.23 12.31 -6.44
C ARG A 4 -12.47 10.99 -6.52
N GLN A 5 -11.41 10.93 -7.32
CA GLN A 5 -10.59 9.72 -7.49
C GLN A 5 -9.74 9.42 -6.25
N PHE A 6 -9.15 10.46 -5.63
CA PHE A 6 -8.44 10.28 -4.35
C PHE A 6 -9.35 9.66 -3.29
N ARG A 7 -10.59 10.16 -3.15
CA ARG A 7 -11.58 9.57 -2.25
C ARG A 7 -11.94 8.12 -2.60
N GLN A 8 -12.04 7.78 -3.89
CA GLN A 8 -12.32 6.41 -4.31
C GLN A 8 -11.23 5.42 -3.88
N TYR A 9 -9.95 5.74 -4.11
CA TYR A 9 -8.86 4.86 -3.66
C TYR A 9 -8.73 4.83 -2.13
N GLN A 10 -9.04 5.93 -1.43
CA GLN A 10 -9.09 5.93 0.03
C GLN A 10 -10.20 5.01 0.57
N ILE A 11 -11.41 5.13 0.04
CA ILE A 11 -12.54 4.28 0.44
C ILE A 11 -12.19 2.81 0.14
N LEU A 12 -11.64 2.52 -1.05
CA LEU A 12 -11.20 1.17 -1.40
C LEU A 12 -10.16 0.64 -0.42
N ALA A 13 -9.14 1.44 -0.09
CA ALA A 13 -8.10 1.06 0.86
C ALA A 13 -8.66 0.75 2.25
N ILE A 14 -9.58 1.58 2.75
CA ILE A 14 -10.22 1.38 4.05
C ILE A 14 -11.08 0.12 4.03
N VAL A 15 -11.94 -0.04 3.03
CA VAL A 15 -12.85 -1.19 2.93
C VAL A 15 -12.08 -2.50 2.81
N VAL A 16 -11.10 -2.58 1.90
CA VAL A 16 -10.29 -3.78 1.74
C VAL A 16 -9.46 -4.03 2.99
N GLY A 17 -8.87 -2.99 3.58
CA GLY A 17 -8.07 -3.11 4.81
C GLY A 17 -8.88 -3.67 5.98
N LEU A 18 -10.08 -3.13 6.22
CA LEU A 18 -10.97 -3.59 7.29
C LEU A 18 -11.46 -5.02 7.06
N ILE A 19 -11.84 -5.36 5.82
CA ILE A 19 -12.28 -6.72 5.47
C ILE A 19 -11.12 -7.70 5.67
N SER A 20 -9.93 -7.40 5.14
CA SER A 20 -8.76 -8.26 5.29
C SER A 20 -8.35 -8.41 6.75
N PHE A 21 -8.33 -7.34 7.53
CA PHE A 21 -8.04 -7.39 8.96
C PHE A 21 -9.07 -8.26 9.71
N GLY A 22 -10.36 -8.01 9.48
CA GLY A 22 -11.45 -8.77 10.09
C GLY A 22 -11.35 -10.26 9.76
N LEU A 23 -11.21 -10.60 8.48
CA LEU A 23 -11.05 -11.99 8.05
C LEU A 23 -9.82 -12.64 8.71
N LEU A 24 -8.64 -12.03 8.61
CA LEU A 24 -7.43 -12.61 9.20
C LEU A 24 -7.54 -12.78 10.73
N SER A 25 -8.21 -11.86 11.42
CA SER A 25 -8.43 -11.95 12.87
C SER A 25 -9.35 -13.10 13.29
N LEU A 26 -10.26 -13.53 12.41
CA LEU A 26 -11.16 -14.65 12.68
C LEU A 26 -10.51 -16.01 12.39
N PHE A 27 -9.56 -16.05 11.45
CA PHE A 27 -8.96 -17.29 10.98
C PHE A 27 -7.56 -17.58 11.56
N THR A 28 -6.90 -16.60 12.20
CA THR A 28 -5.53 -16.77 12.69
C THR A 28 -5.34 -16.19 14.09
N PRO A 29 -4.57 -16.85 14.98
CA PRO A 29 -4.30 -16.37 16.34
C PRO A 29 -3.13 -15.38 16.39
N LEU A 30 -2.87 -14.62 15.32
CA LEU A 30 -1.74 -13.71 15.25
C LEU A 30 -1.98 -12.43 16.09
N ASN A 31 -0.90 -11.80 16.53
CA ASN A 31 -0.95 -10.50 17.20
C ASN A 31 -1.63 -9.47 16.28
N ALA A 32 -2.50 -8.62 16.85
CA ALA A 32 -3.19 -7.54 16.15
C ALA A 32 -2.24 -6.64 15.34
N TYR A 33 -1.03 -6.40 15.82
CA TYR A 33 -0.01 -5.65 15.08
C TYR A 33 0.43 -6.36 13.79
N VAL A 34 0.64 -7.68 13.84
CA VAL A 34 0.99 -8.48 12.65
C VAL A 34 -0.17 -8.52 11.67
N LEU A 35 -1.40 -8.70 12.16
CA LEU A 35 -2.61 -8.66 11.34
C LEU A 35 -2.77 -7.31 10.63
N TRP A 36 -2.50 -6.22 11.34
CA TRP A 36 -2.49 -4.87 10.79
C TRP A 36 -1.47 -4.70 9.65
N LEU A 37 -0.22 -5.15 9.85
CA LEU A 37 0.81 -5.09 8.82
C LEU A 37 0.44 -5.92 7.59
N LEU A 38 -0.13 -7.12 7.77
CA LEU A 38 -0.56 -7.98 6.67
C LEU A 38 -1.70 -7.34 5.87
N ALA A 39 -2.73 -6.82 6.55
CA ALA A 39 -3.87 -6.18 5.91
C ALA A 39 -3.43 -4.95 5.10
N LEU A 40 -2.63 -4.06 5.69
CA LEU A 40 -2.12 -2.88 4.97
C LEU A 40 -1.16 -3.24 3.84
N SER A 41 -0.36 -4.29 4.00
CA SER A 41 0.52 -4.76 2.93
C SER A 41 -0.28 -5.28 1.75
N LEU A 42 -1.35 -6.05 1.99
CA LEU A 42 -2.24 -6.51 0.92
C LEU A 42 -2.89 -5.32 0.18
N VAL A 43 -3.44 -4.35 0.91
CA VAL A 43 -4.04 -3.14 0.33
C VAL A 43 -3.01 -2.38 -0.51
N THR A 44 -1.82 -2.15 0.03
CA THR A 44 -0.75 -1.40 -0.65
C THR A 44 -0.34 -2.11 -1.94
N PHE A 45 -0.16 -3.43 -1.88
CA PHE A 45 0.19 -4.24 -3.06
C PHE A 45 -0.87 -4.12 -4.16
N LEU A 46 -2.15 -4.24 -3.81
CA LEU A 46 -3.25 -4.10 -4.76
C LEU A 46 -3.28 -2.71 -5.41
N LEU A 47 -3.08 -1.65 -4.64
CA LEU A 47 -3.04 -0.29 -5.18
C LEU A 47 -1.86 -0.06 -6.14
N TYR A 48 -0.68 -0.65 -5.88
CA TYR A 48 0.43 -0.63 -6.85
C TYR A 48 0.06 -1.35 -8.16
N GLY A 49 -0.65 -2.48 -8.05
CA GLY A 49 -1.13 -3.23 -9.21
C GLY A 49 -2.15 -2.43 -10.03
N LEU A 50 -3.08 -1.74 -9.37
CA LEU A 50 -4.04 -0.85 -9.99
C LEU A 50 -3.35 0.33 -10.69
N ASP A 51 -2.37 0.98 -10.04
CA ASP A 51 -1.59 2.07 -10.65
C ASP A 51 -0.87 1.60 -11.93
N LYS A 52 -0.30 0.38 -11.93
CA LYS A 52 0.31 -0.22 -13.13
C LYS A 52 -0.73 -0.49 -14.22
N ALA A 53 -1.88 -1.08 -13.86
CA ALA A 53 -2.93 -1.44 -14.81
C ALA A 53 -3.51 -0.19 -15.50
N GLU A 54 -3.72 0.88 -14.75
CA GLU A 54 -4.20 2.15 -15.27
C GLU A 54 -3.15 2.84 -16.14
N ALA A 55 -1.87 2.77 -15.76
CA ALA A 55 -0.77 3.27 -16.57
C ALA A 55 -0.66 2.54 -17.93
N LYS A 56 -0.97 1.24 -17.99
CA LYS A 56 -0.95 0.45 -19.23
C LYS A 56 -2.17 0.71 -20.11
N ARG A 57 -3.37 0.88 -19.53
CA ARG A 57 -4.64 0.99 -20.27
C ARG A 57 -4.86 2.33 -20.98
N ARG A 58 -4.27 3.43 -20.51
CA ARG A 58 -4.63 4.79 -21.00
C ARG A 58 -3.46 5.65 -21.50
N GLY A 59 -2.28 5.07 -21.68
CA GLY A 59 -1.08 5.81 -22.09
C GLY A 59 -0.65 6.86 -21.06
N ARG A 60 0.30 7.74 -21.44
CA ARG A 60 0.89 8.78 -20.57
C ARG A 60 -0.12 9.83 -20.05
N SER A 61 -1.32 9.89 -20.61
CA SER A 61 -2.40 10.83 -20.24
C SER A 61 -3.30 10.34 -19.09
N ALA A 62 -2.76 9.48 -18.22
CA ALA A 62 -3.50 8.83 -17.15
C ALA A 62 -3.93 9.83 -16.05
N GLN A 63 -5.06 10.48 -16.28
CA GLN A 63 -5.78 11.29 -15.29
C GLN A 63 -6.20 10.49 -14.05
N ASN A 64 -6.12 9.14 -14.10
CA ASN A 64 -6.58 8.18 -13.08
C ASN A 64 -5.48 7.59 -12.18
N ARG A 65 -4.23 8.09 -12.20
CA ARG A 65 -3.18 7.44 -11.37
C ARG A 65 -3.47 7.49 -9.88
N VAL A 66 -3.12 6.42 -9.18
CA VAL A 66 -3.18 6.38 -7.71
C VAL A 66 -2.32 7.52 -7.15
N PRO A 67 -2.85 8.36 -6.25
CA PRO A 67 -2.08 9.48 -5.71
C PRO A 67 -0.84 8.99 -4.94
N LYS A 68 0.34 9.53 -5.28
CA LYS A 68 1.61 9.18 -4.64
C LYS A 68 1.53 9.27 -3.11
N LEU A 69 0.85 10.31 -2.60
CA LEU A 69 0.64 10.51 -1.16
C LEU A 69 -0.06 9.31 -0.51
N LEU A 70 -1.07 8.72 -1.15
CA LEU A 70 -1.77 7.56 -0.60
C LEU A 70 -0.84 6.35 -0.48
N LEU A 71 -0.05 6.06 -1.52
CA LEU A 71 0.90 4.94 -1.50
C LEU A 71 2.00 5.13 -0.43
N HIS A 72 2.51 6.35 -0.27
CA HIS A 72 3.50 6.64 0.77
C HIS A 72 2.92 6.55 2.18
N LEU A 73 1.71 7.07 2.40
CA LEU A 73 1.04 6.96 3.69
C LEU A 73 0.74 5.51 4.06
N LEU A 74 0.23 4.72 3.11
CA LEU A 74 -0.04 3.30 3.36
C LEU A 74 1.24 2.51 3.66
N ALA A 75 2.34 2.80 2.97
CA ALA A 75 3.63 2.24 3.31
C ALA A 75 4.01 2.59 4.76
N LEU A 76 4.04 3.89 5.10
CA LEU A 76 4.40 4.39 6.44
C LEU A 76 3.51 3.87 7.58
N LEU A 77 2.24 3.54 7.31
CA LEU A 77 1.32 3.01 8.32
C LEU A 77 1.48 1.50 8.57
N GLY A 78 2.17 0.77 7.71
CA GLY A 78 2.37 -0.68 7.86
C GLY A 78 2.38 -1.49 6.57
N GLY A 79 2.09 -0.85 5.43
CA GLY A 79 1.99 -1.49 4.13
C GLY A 79 3.31 -1.68 3.38
N PHE A 80 4.46 -1.47 4.03
CA PHE A 80 5.77 -1.45 3.36
C PHE A 80 6.13 -2.76 2.66
N ILE A 81 5.77 -3.92 3.22
CA ILE A 81 6.03 -5.23 2.59
C ILE A 81 5.27 -5.30 1.26
N GLY A 82 4.00 -4.91 1.27
CA GLY A 82 3.18 -4.80 0.06
C GLY A 82 3.68 -3.76 -0.93
N GLY A 83 4.24 -2.65 -0.44
CA GLY A 83 4.85 -1.61 -1.26
C GLY A 83 6.11 -2.11 -1.97
N TRP A 84 7.02 -2.80 -1.27
CA TRP A 84 8.19 -3.45 -1.85
C TRP A 84 7.79 -4.51 -2.87
N GLY A 85 6.89 -5.41 -2.50
CA GLY A 85 6.37 -6.45 -3.39
C GLY A 85 5.73 -5.84 -4.65
N GLY A 86 4.93 -4.79 -4.48
CA GLY A 86 4.27 -4.08 -5.57
C GLY A 86 5.31 -3.43 -6.50
N MET A 87 6.30 -2.75 -5.95
CA MET A 87 7.34 -2.07 -6.73
C MET A 87 8.13 -3.05 -7.61
N PHE A 88 8.57 -4.19 -7.03
CA PHE A 88 9.40 -5.17 -7.74
C PHE A 88 8.59 -6.08 -8.67
N ILE A 89 7.45 -6.62 -8.24
CA ILE A 89 6.63 -7.52 -9.08
C ILE A 89 6.08 -6.76 -10.29
N PHE A 90 5.65 -5.52 -10.08
CA PHE A 90 5.12 -4.71 -11.16
C PHE A 90 6.19 -3.97 -11.96
N TRP A 91 7.45 -4.02 -11.53
CA TRP A 91 8.54 -3.22 -12.10
C TRP A 91 8.13 -1.75 -12.26
N HIS A 92 7.32 -1.25 -11.33
CA HIS A 92 6.67 0.05 -11.40
C HIS A 92 7.29 0.98 -10.36
N LYS A 93 7.59 2.23 -10.74
CA LYS A 93 8.21 3.26 -9.87
C LYS A 93 9.64 2.97 -9.36
N ILE A 94 10.31 1.90 -9.84
CA ILE A 94 11.70 1.56 -9.44
C ILE A 94 12.70 2.72 -9.65
N ARG A 95 12.50 3.57 -10.67
CA ARG A 95 13.39 4.72 -10.95
C ARG A 95 13.05 5.98 -10.14
N GLN A 96 12.06 5.95 -9.25
CA GLN A 96 11.64 7.10 -8.45
C GLN A 96 12.24 6.99 -7.04
N LEU A 97 13.23 7.85 -6.75
CA LEU A 97 13.96 7.82 -5.48
C LEU A 97 13.04 8.06 -4.27
N GLU A 98 11.97 8.84 -4.42
CA GLU A 98 11.03 9.08 -3.32
C GLU A 98 10.36 7.79 -2.82
N PHE A 99 10.08 6.84 -3.71
CA PHE A 99 9.45 5.57 -3.34
C PHE A 99 10.42 4.67 -2.56
N TRP A 100 11.69 4.63 -2.97
CA TRP A 100 12.74 3.93 -2.22
C TRP A 100 12.94 4.54 -0.82
N ALA A 101 13.06 5.86 -0.74
CA ALA A 101 13.27 6.55 0.53
C ALA A 101 12.13 6.26 1.53
N VAL A 102 10.88 6.35 1.08
CA VAL A 102 9.71 6.07 1.93
C VAL A 102 9.63 4.60 2.34
N LEU A 103 9.88 3.66 1.42
CA LEU A 103 9.85 2.24 1.75
C LEU A 103 10.96 1.84 2.74
N ILE A 104 12.17 2.37 2.57
CA ILE A 104 13.28 2.15 3.50
C ILE A 104 12.94 2.75 4.87
N ALA A 105 12.51 4.02 4.92
CA ALA A 105 12.15 4.68 6.16
C ALA A 105 11.03 3.93 6.91
N SER A 106 10.01 3.49 6.18
CA SER A 106 8.91 2.69 6.75
C SER A 106 9.38 1.32 7.25
N THR A 107 10.28 0.65 6.51
CA THR A 107 10.86 -0.64 6.95
C THR A 107 11.60 -0.48 8.27
N LEU A 108 12.44 0.56 8.40
CA LEU A 108 13.17 0.86 9.64
C LEU A 108 12.24 1.22 10.80
N LEU A 109 11.20 2.02 10.52
CA LEU A 109 10.20 2.40 11.50
C LEU A 109 9.50 1.16 12.08
N HIS A 110 8.97 0.29 11.23
CA HIS A 110 8.22 -0.89 11.67
C HIS A 110 9.10 -1.97 12.30
N TRP A 111 10.37 -2.05 11.89
CA TRP A 111 11.35 -2.93 12.56
C TRP A 111 11.69 -2.46 13.99
N GLY A 112 11.73 -1.15 14.23
CA GLY A 112 11.85 -0.61 15.58
C GLY A 112 10.60 -0.89 16.43
N ILE A 113 9.42 -0.62 15.87
CA ILE A 113 8.13 -0.83 16.55
C ILE A 113 7.92 -2.32 16.88
N SER A 114 8.32 -3.24 16.00
CA SER A 114 8.14 -4.68 16.22
C SER A 114 8.92 -5.23 17.41
N ARG A 115 9.80 -4.46 18.05
CA ARG A 115 10.48 -4.87 19.29
C ARG A 115 9.59 -4.77 20.53
N PHE A 116 8.43 -4.13 20.43
CA PHE A 116 7.52 -3.85 21.54
C PHE A 116 6.26 -4.73 21.54
N PHE A 117 6.12 -5.67 20.60
CA PHE A 117 4.95 -6.53 20.38
C PHE A 117 5.35 -8.00 20.26
#